data_AF-A0A9P4VN28-F1
#
_entry.id   AF-A0A9P4VN28-F1
#
_cell.length_a   1.000
_cell.length_b   1.000
_cell.length_c   1.000
_cell.angle_alpha   90.00
_cell.angle_beta   90.00
_cell.angle_gamma   90.00
#
_symmetry.space_group_name_H-M   'P 1'
#
loop_
_entity.id
_entity.type
_entity.pdbx_description
1 polymer ?
#
loop_
_entity_poly.entity_id
_entity_poly.type
_entity_poly.pdbx_seq_one_letter_code
_entity_poly.pdbx_strand_id
1 'polypeptide(L)'
;MADLTPPRKRVELEDPGAHELDSSGDEHFSDASEGRKPTLDQAGADRSNATSPIPVTRVERVDDIPAHGEVPNTPAYKMRMADAVPDEVEVVPEGQRSRSASSLRAGDRPSAPSSPVPKTVVEKVDPDVPGHGDVPGTDAYELRKADAIPDLILKAPPTPRGDAFPEDHQLF
;
A
#
# COMPACT_ATOMS: atom_id res chain seq x y z
N MET A 1 -23.28 -10.07 -33.47
CA MET A 1 -22.99 -10.30 -32.04
C MET A 1 -21.72 -11.13 -32.00
N ALA A 2 -20.63 -10.59 -31.45
CA ALA A 2 -19.35 -11.29 -31.42
C ALA A 2 -19.29 -12.12 -30.14
N ASP A 3 -19.28 -13.44 -30.28
CA ASP A 3 -19.20 -14.37 -29.17
C ASP A 3 -17.79 -14.36 -28.58
N LEU A 4 -17.67 -13.89 -27.33
CA LEU A 4 -16.44 -13.93 -26.56
C LEU A 4 -16.22 -15.36 -26.05
N THR A 5 -15.43 -16.12 -26.78
CA THR A 5 -15.00 -17.44 -26.31
C THR A 5 -13.88 -17.28 -25.27
N PRO A 6 -13.94 -18.00 -24.12
CA PRO A 6 -12.88 -17.94 -23.13
C PRO A 6 -11.54 -18.43 -23.73
N PRO A 7 -10.41 -17.81 -23.37
CA PRO A 7 -9.10 -18.26 -23.82
C PRO A 7 -8.85 -19.70 -23.35
N ARG A 8 -8.26 -20.51 -24.23
CA ARG A 8 -7.86 -21.88 -23.91
C ARG A 8 -6.82 -21.84 -22.80
N LYS A 9 -7.05 -22.60 -21.72
CA LYS A 9 -6.08 -22.83 -20.65
C LYS A 9 -4.77 -23.29 -21.27
N ARG A 10 -3.74 -22.44 -21.27
CA ARG A 10 -2.37 -22.88 -21.49
C ARG A 10 -1.93 -23.57 -20.22
N VAL A 11 -1.62 -24.85 -20.35
CA VAL A 11 -0.82 -25.62 -19.39
C VAL A 11 0.59 -25.01 -19.44
N GLU A 12 1.27 -24.93 -18.30
CA GLU A 12 2.62 -24.37 -18.08
C GLU A 12 2.67 -22.85 -17.78
N LEU A 13 2.00 -22.45 -16.71
CA LEU A 13 2.65 -21.56 -15.73
C LEU A 13 2.65 -22.34 -14.41
N GLU A 14 3.49 -23.37 -14.37
CA GLU A 14 3.91 -23.94 -13.10
C GLU A 14 4.73 -22.84 -12.44
N ASP A 15 4.13 -22.14 -11.48
CA ASP A 15 4.87 -21.33 -10.52
C ASP A 15 5.76 -22.32 -9.76
N PRO A 16 7.09 -22.30 -9.96
CA PRO A 16 7.99 -23.10 -9.16
C PRO A 16 8.08 -22.40 -7.81
N GLY A 17 6.98 -22.48 -7.05
CA GLY A 17 6.82 -21.78 -5.79
C GLY A 17 8.04 -22.01 -4.91
N ALA A 18 8.55 -20.94 -4.30
CA ALA A 18 9.75 -20.86 -3.45
C ALA A 18 10.41 -22.22 -3.12
N HIS A 19 11.16 -22.77 -4.07
CA HIS A 19 11.88 -24.01 -3.87
C HIS A 19 13.20 -23.70 -3.17
N GLU A 20 13.37 -24.36 -2.03
CA GLU A 20 14.64 -24.61 -1.34
C GLU A 20 15.37 -23.36 -0.85
N LEU A 21 14.77 -22.69 0.15
CA LEU A 21 15.58 -21.98 1.13
C LEU A 21 16.35 -23.03 1.92
N ASP A 22 17.63 -23.22 1.58
CA ASP A 22 18.60 -23.95 2.39
C ASP A 22 18.46 -23.52 3.84
N SER A 23 17.90 -24.39 4.69
CA SER A 23 17.66 -24.15 6.12
C SER A 23 18.97 -24.23 6.92
N SER A 24 19.94 -23.41 6.54
CA SER A 24 21.21 -23.22 7.23
C SER A 24 21.43 -21.73 7.56
N GLY A 25 20.40 -21.10 8.12
CA GLY A 25 20.52 -19.85 8.86
C GLY A 25 20.01 -20.08 10.26
N ASP A 26 20.89 -19.97 11.27
CA ASP A 26 20.53 -19.75 12.68
C ASP A 26 19.86 -18.36 12.81
N GLU A 27 18.70 -18.21 12.16
CA GLU A 27 17.85 -17.04 12.30
C GLU A 27 17.08 -17.24 13.61
N HIS A 28 17.67 -16.71 14.69
CA HIS A 28 17.03 -16.64 15.99
C HIS A 28 15.80 -15.72 15.93
N PHE A 29 14.67 -16.24 15.43
CA PHE A 29 13.35 -15.62 15.57
C PHE A 29 12.85 -15.77 17.01
N SER A 30 13.60 -15.22 17.99
CA SER A 30 13.20 -15.19 19.40
C SER A 30 12.13 -14.13 19.71
N ASP A 31 11.67 -13.42 18.67
CA ASP A 31 10.55 -12.49 18.68
C ASP A 31 9.20 -13.21 18.56
N ALA A 32 9.15 -14.29 17.78
CA ALA A 32 7.91 -14.98 17.47
C ALA A 32 7.44 -15.73 18.72
N SER A 33 6.47 -15.14 19.43
CA SER A 33 5.79 -15.73 20.59
C SER A 33 4.89 -16.92 20.21
N GLU A 34 5.40 -17.86 19.42
CA GLU A 34 4.77 -19.15 19.20
C GLU A 34 4.84 -19.97 20.50
N GLY A 35 3.84 -19.79 21.37
CA GLY A 35 3.60 -20.77 22.43
C GLY A 35 3.68 -20.27 23.87
N ARG A 36 3.35 -19.00 24.16
CA ARG A 36 2.64 -18.77 25.43
C ARG A 36 1.29 -19.44 25.32
N LYS A 37 1.21 -20.70 25.74
CA LYS A 37 -0.07 -21.29 26.16
C LYS A 37 -0.60 -20.33 27.23
N PRO A 38 -1.70 -19.60 27.00
CA PRO A 38 -2.30 -18.88 28.09
C PRO A 38 -2.64 -19.94 29.13
N THR A 39 -1.95 -19.92 30.27
CA THR A 39 -2.56 -20.45 31.47
C THR A 39 -3.88 -19.70 31.60
N LEU A 40 -4.95 -20.41 31.97
CA LEU A 40 -6.30 -19.86 32.04
C LEU A 40 -6.36 -18.56 32.86
N ASP A 41 -5.37 -18.37 33.74
CA ASP A 41 -5.18 -17.23 34.63
C ASP A 41 -4.48 -16.02 33.97
N GLN A 42 -3.70 -16.21 32.90
CA GLN A 42 -2.91 -15.15 32.26
C GLN A 42 -3.60 -14.53 31.03
N ALA A 43 -4.45 -15.28 30.31
CA ALA A 43 -5.25 -14.73 29.21
C ALA A 43 -6.32 -13.72 29.67
N GLY A 44 -6.75 -13.81 30.92
CA GLY A 44 -7.70 -12.85 31.52
C GLY A 44 -7.04 -11.56 32.01
N ALA A 45 -5.75 -11.60 32.38
CA ALA A 45 -5.06 -10.49 33.02
C ALA A 45 -4.59 -9.40 32.03
N ASP A 46 -4.17 -9.77 30.82
CA ASP A 46 -3.74 -8.79 29.82
C ASP A 46 -4.93 -8.15 29.05
N ARG A 47 -6.06 -8.87 28.96
CA ARG A 47 -7.30 -8.34 28.35
C ARG A 47 -8.07 -7.42 29.27
N SER A 48 -7.99 -7.59 30.59
CA SER A 48 -8.69 -6.73 31.56
C SER A 48 -8.09 -5.32 31.66
N ASN A 49 -6.88 -5.11 31.15
CA ASN A 49 -6.20 -3.82 31.11
C ASN A 49 -6.23 -3.15 29.72
N ALA A 50 -6.80 -3.81 28.71
CA ALA A 50 -7.05 -3.21 27.40
C ALA A 50 -8.27 -2.28 27.52
N THR A 51 -8.03 -0.98 27.71
CA THR A 51 -9.07 0.05 27.85
C THR A 51 -9.77 0.39 26.54
N SER A 52 -9.31 -0.17 25.41
CA SER A 52 -9.94 0.03 24.10
C SER A 52 -11.15 -0.89 23.92
N PRO A 53 -12.26 -0.40 23.36
CA PRO A 53 -13.38 -1.25 22.96
C PRO A 53 -12.92 -2.40 22.07
N ILE A 54 -13.55 -3.58 22.22
CA ILE A 54 -13.32 -4.73 21.34
C ILE A 54 -13.76 -4.34 19.92
N PRO A 55 -12.91 -4.50 18.90
CA PRO A 55 -13.33 -4.29 17.51
C PRO A 55 -14.47 -5.26 17.13
N VAL A 56 -15.53 -4.72 16.54
CA VAL A 56 -16.71 -5.50 16.10
C VAL A 56 -16.70 -5.61 14.58
N THR A 57 -17.02 -6.81 14.08
CA THR A 57 -17.16 -7.10 12.66
C THR A 57 -18.63 -7.15 12.27
N ARG A 58 -19.01 -6.29 11.32
CA ARG A 58 -20.39 -6.20 10.83
C ARG A 58 -20.44 -6.38 9.32
N VAL A 59 -21.36 -7.21 8.85
CA VAL A 59 -21.61 -7.46 7.42
C VAL A 59 -22.98 -6.90 7.04
N GLU A 60 -23.02 -6.12 5.98
CA GLU A 60 -24.25 -5.59 5.39
C GLU A 60 -24.57 -6.36 4.09
N ARG A 61 -25.75 -7.00 4.05
CA ARG A 61 -26.26 -7.70 2.86
C ARG A 61 -27.05 -6.74 2.00
N VAL A 62 -26.99 -6.94 0.68
CA VAL A 62 -27.71 -6.12 -0.29
C VAL A 62 -29.12 -6.67 -0.54
N ASP A 63 -29.33 -7.95 -0.29
CA ASP A 63 -30.59 -8.68 -0.49
C ASP A 63 -30.75 -9.82 0.53
N ASP A 64 -31.98 -10.35 0.62
CA ASP A 64 -32.34 -11.49 1.48
C ASP A 64 -32.15 -12.85 0.79
N ILE A 65 -31.55 -12.87 -0.41
CA ILE A 65 -31.41 -14.08 -1.21
C ILE A 65 -30.22 -14.91 -0.69
N PRO A 66 -30.38 -16.22 -0.43
CA PRO A 66 -29.29 -17.07 0.00
C PRO A 66 -28.13 -17.06 -0.99
N ALA A 67 -26.94 -16.71 -0.50
CA ALA A 67 -25.72 -16.73 -1.31
C ALA A 67 -25.12 -18.14 -1.42
N HIS A 68 -24.07 -18.28 -2.24
CA HIS A 68 -23.30 -19.51 -2.30
C HIS A 68 -22.76 -19.88 -0.91
N GLY A 69 -22.96 -21.13 -0.51
CA GLY A 69 -22.58 -21.62 0.81
C GLY A 69 -23.57 -21.32 1.95
N GLU A 70 -24.72 -20.68 1.69
CA GLU A 70 -25.77 -20.49 2.72
C GLU A 70 -26.86 -21.54 2.67
N VAL A 71 -27.02 -22.19 1.52
CA VAL A 71 -28.02 -23.24 1.34
C VAL A 71 -27.60 -24.49 2.10
N PRO A 72 -28.39 -24.95 3.09
CA PRO A 72 -28.07 -26.14 3.86
C PRO A 72 -27.86 -27.38 2.99
N ASN A 73 -27.09 -28.35 3.50
CA ASN A 73 -26.79 -29.63 2.83
C ASN A 73 -25.98 -29.53 1.52
N THR A 74 -25.45 -28.36 1.16
CA THR A 74 -24.53 -28.21 0.03
C THR A 74 -23.07 -28.43 0.45
N PRO A 75 -22.17 -28.84 -0.47
CA PRO A 75 -20.73 -28.89 -0.18
C PRO A 75 -20.17 -27.54 0.27
N ALA A 76 -20.62 -26.46 -0.37
CA ALA A 76 -20.22 -25.09 -0.04
C ALA A 76 -20.64 -24.69 1.39
N TYR A 77 -21.84 -25.08 1.83
CA TYR A 77 -22.29 -24.86 3.20
C TYR A 77 -21.39 -25.57 4.22
N LYS A 78 -21.01 -26.83 3.94
CA LYS A 78 -20.09 -27.57 4.83
C LYS A 78 -18.71 -26.90 4.95
N MET A 79 -18.20 -26.35 3.85
CA MET A 79 -16.94 -25.59 3.87
C MET A 79 -17.09 -24.31 4.70
N ARG A 80 -18.18 -23.57 4.50
CA ARG A 80 -18.46 -22.31 5.23
C ARG A 80 -18.69 -22.48 6.72
N MET A 81 -19.13 -23.65 7.19
CA MET A 81 -19.27 -23.92 8.63
C MET A 81 -17.94 -23.85 9.41
N ALA A 82 -16.80 -23.91 8.71
CA ALA A 82 -15.48 -23.71 9.31
C ALA A 82 -15.04 -22.23 9.31
N ASP A 83 -15.71 -21.37 8.54
CA ASP A 83 -15.41 -19.94 8.47
C ASP A 83 -15.86 -19.22 9.74
N ALA A 84 -15.18 -18.12 10.08
CA ALA A 84 -15.59 -17.25 11.17
C ALA A 84 -16.93 -16.56 10.86
N VAL A 85 -17.82 -16.48 11.86
CA VAL A 85 -19.10 -15.79 11.76
C VAL A 85 -18.92 -14.34 12.22
N PRO A 86 -19.40 -13.34 11.46
CA PRO A 86 -19.34 -11.94 11.89
C PRO A 86 -20.23 -11.72 13.12
N ASP A 87 -19.93 -10.69 13.90
CA ASP A 87 -20.70 -10.36 15.11
C ASP A 87 -22.11 -9.88 14.76
N GLU A 88 -22.23 -9.06 13.71
CA GLU A 88 -23.50 -8.48 13.26
C GLU A 88 -23.72 -8.70 11.75
N VAL A 89 -24.96 -9.04 11.38
CA VAL A 89 -25.41 -9.14 9.99
C VAL A 89 -26.69 -8.33 9.82
N GLU A 90 -26.66 -7.30 8.98
CA GLU A 90 -27.83 -6.46 8.64
C GLU A 90 -28.12 -6.56 7.15
N VAL A 91 -29.39 -6.69 6.74
CA VAL A 91 -29.78 -6.60 5.33
C VAL A 91 -30.23 -5.17 5.06
N VAL A 92 -29.55 -4.49 4.12
CA VAL A 92 -29.83 -3.11 3.75
C VAL A 92 -30.97 -3.11 2.73
N PRO A 93 -32.12 -2.49 3.04
CA PRO A 93 -33.24 -2.42 2.10
C PRO A 93 -32.84 -1.66 0.82
N GLU A 94 -33.40 -2.07 -0.32
CA GLU A 94 -33.18 -1.38 -1.58
C GLU A 94 -33.51 0.12 -1.47
N GLY A 95 -32.61 0.95 -2.01
CA GLY A 95 -32.72 2.41 -1.96
C GLY A 95 -32.23 3.06 -0.66
N GLN A 96 -31.85 2.28 0.36
CA GLN A 96 -31.13 2.80 1.53
C GLN A 96 -29.61 2.76 1.32
N ARG A 97 -28.92 3.77 1.86
CA ARG A 97 -27.46 3.83 1.81
C ARG A 97 -26.89 3.00 2.97
N SER A 98 -25.90 2.16 2.67
CA SER A 98 -25.08 1.45 3.66
C SER A 98 -24.66 2.38 4.80
N ARG A 99 -24.74 1.89 6.04
CA ARG A 99 -24.39 2.65 7.25
C ARG A 99 -22.89 2.57 7.57
N SER A 100 -22.09 2.00 6.67
CA SER A 100 -20.66 1.85 6.84
C SER A 100 -19.98 3.17 7.24
N ALA A 101 -19.36 3.15 8.42
CA ALA A 101 -18.44 4.20 8.89
C ALA A 101 -17.21 4.37 7.97
N SER A 102 -16.97 3.43 7.04
CA SER A 102 -15.92 3.51 6.02
C SER A 102 -16.23 4.53 4.91
N SER A 103 -17.49 4.93 4.73
CA SER A 103 -17.81 6.13 3.96
C SER A 103 -17.48 7.33 4.85
N LEU A 104 -16.19 7.58 5.09
CA LEU A 104 -15.68 8.76 5.79
C LEU A 104 -16.50 9.96 5.31
N ARG A 105 -17.34 10.50 6.19
CA ARG A 105 -17.98 11.79 5.93
C ARG A 105 -16.84 12.77 5.65
N ALA A 106 -17.05 13.80 4.85
CA ALA A 106 -16.00 14.77 4.56
C ALA A 106 -15.34 15.34 5.85
N GLY A 107 -16.06 15.32 6.99
CA GLY A 107 -15.55 15.68 8.31
C GLY A 107 -14.83 14.59 9.12
N ASP A 108 -14.91 13.31 8.76
CA ASP A 108 -14.20 12.19 9.42
C ASP A 108 -12.83 11.90 8.80
N ARG A 109 -12.50 12.56 7.68
CA ARG A 109 -11.12 12.57 7.19
C ARG A 109 -10.30 13.31 8.25
N PRO A 110 -9.21 12.72 8.77
CA PRO A 110 -8.32 13.45 9.65
C PRO A 110 -7.92 14.74 8.92
N SER A 111 -8.44 15.87 9.41
CA SER A 111 -8.07 17.17 8.90
C SER A 111 -6.58 17.28 9.19
N ALA A 112 -5.76 17.10 8.16
CA ALA A 112 -4.36 17.45 8.27
C ALA A 112 -4.33 18.86 8.89
N PRO A 113 -3.50 19.11 9.93
CA PRO A 113 -3.36 20.45 10.45
C PRO A 113 -3.10 21.39 9.27
N SER A 114 -3.65 22.60 9.30
CA SER A 114 -3.62 23.56 8.19
C SER A 114 -2.22 24.11 7.89
N SER A 115 -1.18 23.29 8.02
CA SER A 115 0.15 23.59 7.54
C SER A 115 0.08 23.82 6.04
N PRO A 116 0.73 24.87 5.53
CA PRO A 116 0.82 25.08 4.09
C PRO A 116 1.43 23.82 3.44
N VAL A 117 0.90 23.44 2.28
CA VAL A 117 1.45 22.33 1.48
C VAL A 117 2.92 22.62 1.19
N PRO A 118 3.86 21.74 1.55
CA PRO A 118 5.27 21.91 1.21
C PRO A 118 5.43 22.05 -0.30
N LYS A 119 6.22 23.04 -0.73
CA LYS A 119 6.52 23.26 -2.16
C LYS A 119 7.92 22.79 -2.50
N THR A 120 8.04 22.20 -3.67
CA THR A 120 9.30 21.79 -4.27
C THR A 120 9.86 22.91 -5.14
N VAL A 121 11.13 23.25 -4.95
CA VAL A 121 11.81 24.33 -5.67
C VAL A 121 13.10 23.77 -6.28
N VAL A 122 13.29 24.01 -7.58
CA VAL A 122 14.51 23.63 -8.31
C VAL A 122 15.20 24.89 -8.81
N GLU A 123 16.49 25.02 -8.53
CA GLU A 123 17.32 26.12 -9.05
C GLU A 123 18.16 25.63 -10.23
N LYS A 124 18.04 26.28 -11.39
CA LYS A 124 18.85 26.01 -12.59
C LYS A 124 19.98 27.03 -12.68
N VAL A 125 21.22 26.54 -12.83
CA VAL A 125 22.42 27.37 -13.01
C VAL A 125 22.37 28.14 -14.33
N ASP A 126 22.18 27.42 -15.44
CA ASP A 126 22.01 27.99 -16.78
C ASP A 126 20.65 27.55 -17.36
N PRO A 127 19.64 28.45 -17.42
CA PRO A 127 18.32 28.09 -17.92
C PRO A 127 18.28 27.88 -19.44
N ASP A 128 19.28 28.40 -20.16
CA ASP A 128 19.39 28.33 -21.61
C ASP A 128 20.03 27.01 -22.10
N VAL A 129 20.61 26.22 -21.19
CA VAL A 129 21.23 24.93 -21.48
C VAL A 129 20.33 23.80 -20.98
N PRO A 130 19.93 22.84 -21.83
CA PRO A 130 19.11 21.72 -21.40
C PRO A 130 19.90 20.81 -20.43
N GLY A 131 19.28 20.45 -19.31
CA GLY A 131 19.84 19.50 -18.35
C GLY A 131 19.73 18.04 -18.80
N HIS A 132 20.33 17.13 -18.03
CA HIS A 132 20.43 15.71 -18.35
C HIS A 132 19.08 15.04 -18.69
N GLY A 133 17.97 15.49 -18.11
CA GLY A 133 16.62 14.99 -18.39
C GLY A 133 15.70 15.96 -19.13
N ASP A 134 16.21 17.01 -19.78
CA ASP A 134 15.38 18.00 -20.51
C ASP A 134 15.20 17.63 -22.00
N VAL A 135 16.04 16.77 -22.58
CA VAL A 135 16.08 16.49 -24.03
C VAL A 135 15.19 15.30 -24.41
N PRO A 136 14.12 15.50 -25.21
CA PRO A 136 13.26 14.40 -25.65
C PRO A 136 14.00 13.31 -26.42
N GLY A 137 13.59 12.04 -26.20
CA GLY A 137 14.17 10.89 -26.88
C GLY A 137 15.47 10.35 -26.27
N THR A 138 15.89 10.89 -25.12
CA THR A 138 17.00 10.34 -24.31
C THR A 138 16.46 9.44 -23.20
N ASP A 139 17.24 8.44 -22.78
CA ASP A 139 16.86 7.55 -21.67
C ASP A 139 16.58 8.33 -20.37
N ALA A 140 17.39 9.36 -20.09
CA ALA A 140 17.23 10.22 -18.93
C ALA A 140 15.93 11.04 -18.97
N TYR A 141 15.46 11.44 -20.15
CA TYR A 141 14.17 12.10 -20.31
C TYR A 141 13.00 11.13 -20.07
N GLU A 142 13.09 9.89 -20.53
CA GLU A 142 12.06 8.87 -20.27
C GLU A 142 11.97 8.51 -18.79
N LEU A 143 13.10 8.35 -18.10
CA LEU A 143 13.13 8.14 -16.64
C LEU A 143 12.50 9.31 -15.89
N ARG A 144 12.81 10.54 -16.28
CA ARG A 144 12.27 11.75 -15.66
C ARG A 144 10.75 11.89 -15.80
N LYS A 145 10.12 11.29 -16.81
CA LYS A 145 8.64 11.32 -16.93
C LYS A 145 7.93 10.62 -15.77
N ALA A 146 8.61 9.72 -15.07
CA ALA A 146 8.10 9.08 -13.87
C ALA A 146 8.24 9.97 -12.62
N ASP A 147 9.10 10.99 -12.66
CA ASP A 147 9.32 11.91 -11.55
C ASP A 147 8.22 12.98 -11.46
N ALA A 148 8.03 13.52 -10.25
CA ALA A 148 7.12 14.64 -10.04
C ALA A 148 7.68 15.96 -10.62
N ILE A 149 6.81 16.77 -11.23
CA ILE A 149 7.16 18.10 -11.73
C ILE A 149 7.27 19.07 -10.54
N PRO A 150 8.36 19.85 -10.42
CA PRO A 150 8.51 20.80 -9.31
C PRO A 150 7.53 21.97 -9.41
N ASP A 151 7.19 22.57 -8.27
CA ASP A 151 6.25 23.71 -8.20
C ASP A 151 6.87 25.01 -8.73
N LEU A 152 8.17 25.23 -8.45
CA LEU A 152 8.90 26.43 -8.84
C LEU A 152 10.27 26.08 -9.41
N ILE A 153 10.63 26.72 -10.53
CA ILE A 153 11.96 26.64 -11.13
C ILE A 153 12.56 28.06 -11.10
N LEU A 154 13.66 28.23 -10.38
CA LEU A 154 14.37 29.50 -10.24
C LEU A 154 15.68 29.48 -11.04
N LYS A 155 16.16 30.66 -11.45
CA LYS A 155 17.51 30.83 -11.98
C LYS A 155 18.47 31.10 -10.83
N ALA A 156 19.53 30.30 -10.72
CA ALA A 156 20.55 30.50 -9.70
C ALA A 156 21.28 31.85 -9.92
N PRO A 157 21.73 32.53 -8.86
CA PRO A 157 22.58 33.71 -9.00
C PRO A 157 23.90 33.34 -9.69
N PRO A 158 24.53 34.25 -10.44
CA PRO A 158 25.82 33.99 -11.06
C PRO A 158 26.84 33.66 -9.98
N THR A 159 27.46 32.48 -10.05
CA THR A 159 28.59 32.16 -9.18
C THR A 159 29.75 33.08 -9.55
N PRO A 160 30.47 33.66 -8.57
CA PRO A 160 31.76 34.28 -8.88
C PRO A 160 32.64 33.15 -9.42
N ARG A 161 32.97 33.22 -10.71
CA ARG A 161 33.99 32.35 -11.29
C ARG A 161 35.23 32.56 -10.43
N GLY A 162 35.68 31.50 -9.77
CA GLY A 162 36.95 31.52 -9.06
C GLY A 162 38.00 32.02 -10.04
N ASP A 163 38.62 33.15 -9.70
CA ASP A 163 39.86 33.56 -10.31
C ASP A 163 40.80 32.35 -10.35
N ALA A 164 41.39 32.12 -11.51
CA ALA A 164 42.33 31.05 -11.75
C ALA A 164 43.30 30.92 -10.57
N PHE A 165 43.31 29.75 -9.92
CA PHE A 165 44.44 29.38 -9.08
C PHE A 165 45.67 29.39 -10.01
N PRO A 166 46.73 30.18 -9.72
CA PRO A 166 47.94 30.11 -10.52
C PRO A 166 48.51 28.70 -10.38
N GLU A 167 48.70 28.02 -11.51
CA GLU A 167 49.45 26.76 -11.53
C GLU A 167 50.92 27.09 -11.20
N ASP A 168 51.29 26.86 -9.94
CA ASP A 168 52.69 26.80 -9.53
C ASP A 168 53.34 25.57 -10.18
N HIS A 169 53.83 25.74 -11.41
CA HIS A 169 54.78 24.83 -12.04
C HIS A 169 56.12 24.89 -11.30
N GLN A 170 56.25 24.11 -10.23
CA GLN A 170 57.56 23.78 -9.67
C GLN A 170 58.18 22.62 -10.45
N LEU A 171 59.24 23.00 -11.17
CA LEU A 171 60.20 22.14 -11.85
C LEU A 171 60.83 21.15 -10.86
N PHE A 172 60.88 19.87 -11.26
CA PHE A 172 61.93 18.93 -10.88
C PHE A 172 62.70 18.54 -12.13
#